data_AF-A0A392QK56-F1
#
_entry.id   AF-A0A392QK56-F1
#
_cell.length_a   1.000
_cell.length_b   1.000
_cell.length_c   1.000
_cell.angle_alpha   90.00
_cell.angle_beta   90.00
_cell.angle_gamma   90.00
#
_symmetry.space_group_name_H-M   'P 1'
#
loop_
_entity.id
_entity.type
_entity.pdbx_description
1 polymer ?
#
loop_
_entity_poly.entity_id
_entity_poly.type
_entity_poly.pdbx_seq_one_letter_code
_entity_poly.pdbx_strand_id
1 'polypeptide(L)' 'METAYEGLERVELSAGKSILVLGGAGGVGSYVIQLAKHVFGASKIAATSSTGKIEFLRKLGVDLPIDYTKEN' A
#
# COMPACT_ATOMS: atom_id res chain seq x y z
N MET A 1 9.87 10.16 -3.11
CA MET A 1 10.21 9.12 -2.11
C MET A 1 10.12 9.67 -0.71
N GLU A 2 10.65 10.88 -0.47
CA GLU A 2 10.52 11.65 0.79
C GLU A 2 9.09 11.67 1.35
N THR A 3 8.09 12.09 0.56
CA THR A 3 6.68 12.12 1.01
C THR A 3 6.12 10.76 1.47
N ALA A 4 6.53 9.67 0.82
CA ALA A 4 6.04 8.34 1.18
C ALA A 4 6.67 7.86 2.49
N TYR A 5 7.98 8.05 2.64
CA TYR A 5 8.73 7.62 3.82
C TYR A 5 8.34 8.45 5.05
N GLU A 6 8.34 9.79 4.93
CA GLU A 6 7.94 10.67 6.03
C GLU A 6 6.50 10.39 6.48
N GLY A 7 5.58 10.12 5.54
CA GLY A 7 4.20 9.78 5.88
C GLY A 7 4.11 8.54 6.77
N LEU A 8 4.94 7.52 6.48
CA LEU A 8 5.00 6.28 7.25
C LEU A 8 5.63 6.50 8.64
N GLU A 9 6.66 7.35 8.76
CA GLU A 9 7.24 7.72 10.05
C GLU A 9 6.26 8.52 10.91
N ARG A 10 5.53 9.47 10.32
CA ARG A 10 4.56 10.32 11.05
C ARG A 10 3.37 9.53 11.62
N VAL A 11 2.99 8.43 10.98
CA VAL A 11 1.96 7.51 11.51
C VAL A 11 2.57 6.39 12.36
N GLU A 12 3.88 6.45 12.62
CA GLU A 12 4.65 5.50 13.41
C GLU A 12 4.41 4.05 12.95
N LEU A 13 4.38 3.82 11.63
CA LEU A 13 4.25 2.47 11.11
C LEU A 13 5.44 1.64 11.63
N SER A 14 5.16 0.44 12.11
CA SER A 14 6.17 -0.45 12.67
C SER A 14 5.78 -1.90 12.45
N ALA A 15 6.74 -2.80 12.67
CA ALA A 15 6.54 -4.22 12.46
C ALA A 15 5.31 -4.73 13.21
N GLY A 16 4.50 -5.56 12.56
CA GLY A 16 3.26 -6.08 13.14
C GLY A 16 2.02 -5.21 12.91
N LYS A 17 2.17 -3.91 12.61
CA LYS A 17 1.03 -3.04 12.25
C LYS A 17 0.56 -3.28 10.82
N SER A 18 -0.72 -3.00 10.56
CA SER A 18 -1.32 -3.08 9.22
C SER A 18 -1.62 -1.69 8.67
N ILE A 19 -1.66 -1.56 7.35
CA ILE A 19 -1.91 -0.28 6.65
C ILE A 19 -2.89 -0.43 5.48
N LEU A 20 -3.71 0.60 5.26
CA LEU A 20 -4.53 0.78 4.06
C LEU A 20 -3.96 1.92 3.21
N VAL A 21 -3.63 1.62 1.95
CA VAL A 21 -3.11 2.59 0.98
C VAL A 21 -4.16 2.91 -0.08
N LEU A 22 -4.71 4.13 -0.03
CA LEU A 22 -5.63 4.61 -1.05
C LEU A 22 -4.87 4.98 -2.33
N GLY A 23 -5.37 4.55 -3.49
CA GLY A 23 -4.70 4.80 -4.77
C GLY A 23 -3.32 4.12 -4.85
N GLY A 24 -3.21 2.89 -4.36
CA GLY A 24 -1.94 2.17 -4.21
C GLY A 24 -1.14 2.00 -5.49
N ALA A 25 -1.78 2.03 -6.66
CA ALA A 25 -1.10 1.93 -7.95
C ALA A 25 -0.62 3.29 -8.51
N GLY A 26 -0.75 4.37 -7.75
CA GLY A 26 -0.29 5.70 -8.11
C GLY A 26 1.21 5.91 -7.80
N GLY A 27 1.70 7.10 -8.17
CA GLY A 27 3.10 7.47 -7.99
C GLY A 27 3.59 7.33 -6.55
N VAL A 28 2.86 7.87 -5.57
CA VAL A 28 3.24 7.77 -4.14
C VAL A 28 2.83 6.42 -3.54
N GLY A 29 1.61 5.95 -3.82
CA GLY A 29 1.06 4.73 -3.22
C GLY A 29 1.92 3.49 -3.47
N SER A 30 2.53 3.38 -4.66
CA SER A 30 3.39 2.24 -5.01
C SER A 30 4.66 2.20 -4.17
N TYR A 31 5.27 3.36 -3.86
CA TYR A 31 6.39 3.45 -2.92
C TYR A 31 5.96 3.18 -1.49
N VAL A 32 4.80 3.68 -1.04
CA VAL A 32 4.28 3.42 0.31
C VAL A 32 4.14 1.91 0.54
N ILE A 33 3.61 1.16 -0.43
CA ILE A 33 3.46 -0.30 -0.32
C ILE A 33 4.82 -0.98 -0.15
N GLN A 34 5.80 -0.65 -0.99
CA GLN A 34 7.13 -1.28 -0.94
C GLN A 34 7.87 -0.93 0.36
N LEU A 35 7.82 0.34 0.78
CA LEU A 35 8.43 0.77 2.04
C LEU A 35 7.74 0.11 3.25
N ALA A 36 6.41 0.10 3.28
CA ALA A 36 5.65 -0.56 4.35
C ALA A 36 6.03 -2.03 4.49
N LYS A 37 6.18 -2.74 3.36
CA LYS A 37 6.55 -4.16 3.34
C LYS A 37 8.01 -4.41 3.72
N HIS A 38 8.94 -3.73 3.06
CA HIS A 38 10.36 -4.08 3.07
C HIS A 38 11.19 -3.32 4.10
N VAL A 39 10.72 -2.14 4.52
CA VAL A 39 11.45 -1.28 5.47
C VAL A 39 10.78 -1.29 6.85
N PHE A 40 9.47 -1.10 6.89
CA PHE A 40 8.72 -0.99 8.16
C PHE A 40 8.16 -2.31 8.68
N GLY A 41 8.20 -3.38 7.88
CA GLY A 41 7.77 -4.72 8.30
C GLY A 41 6.27 -4.84 8.59
N ALA A 42 5.44 -4.10 7.86
CA ALA A 42 3.98 -4.16 8.02
C ALA A 42 3.48 -5.60 7.92
N SER A 43 2.58 -5.98 8.83
CA SER A 43 2.00 -7.34 8.88
C SER A 43 0.99 -7.61 7.78
N LYS A 44 0.28 -6.57 7.36
CA LYS A 44 -0.74 -6.63 6.31
C LYS A 44 -0.86 -5.29 5.60
N ILE A 45 -0.94 -5.35 4.28
CA ILE A 45 -1.12 -4.21 3.40
C ILE A 45 -2.40 -4.41 2.61
N ALA A 46 -3.37 -3.53 2.82
CA ALA A 46 -4.52 -3.36 1.92
C ALA A 46 -4.26 -2.16 1.01
N ALA A 47 -4.67 -2.23 -0.25
CA ALA A 47 -4.53 -1.09 -1.15
C ALA A 47 -5.63 -1.04 -2.20
N THR A 48 -6.07 0.17 -2.55
CA THR A 48 -7.14 0.36 -3.55
C THR A 48 -6.59 0.71 -4.93
N SER A 49 -7.19 0.17 -5.98
CA SER A 49 -6.98 0.64 -7.35
C SER A 49 -8.17 0.30 -8.26
N SER A 50 -8.12 0.73 -9.52
CA SER A 50 -9.09 0.31 -10.54
C SER A 50 -8.76 -1.08 -11.08
N THR A 51 -9.75 -1.78 -11.67
CA THR A 51 -9.64 -3.16 -12.14
C THR A 51 -8.34 -3.46 -12.89
N GLY A 52 -7.97 -2.61 -13.86
CA GLY A 52 -6.78 -2.82 -14.71
C GLY A 52 -5.44 -2.77 -13.96
N LYS A 53 -5.43 -2.35 -12.69
CA LYS A 53 -4.21 -2.19 -11.87
C LYS A 53 -4.19 -3.12 -10.66
N ILE A 54 -5.20 -3.96 -10.47
CA ILE A 54 -5.26 -4.90 -9.33
C ILE A 54 -4.09 -5.89 -9.35
N GLU A 55 -3.74 -6.41 -10.52
CA GLU A 55 -2.60 -7.32 -10.66
C GLU A 55 -1.27 -6.62 -10.35
N PHE A 56 -1.16 -5.32 -10.66
CA PHE A 56 0.00 -4.53 -10.28
C PHE A 56 0.13 -4.41 -8.76
N LEU A 57 -0.96 -4.18 -8.03
CA LEU A 57 -0.95 -4.19 -6.56
C LEU A 57 -0.46 -5.53 -5.98
N ARG A 58 -0.93 -6.66 -6.54
CA ARG A 58 -0.47 -7.99 -6.11
C ARG A 58 1.04 -8.14 -6.28
N LYS A 59 1.58 -7.71 -7.42
CA LYS A 59 3.03 -7.72 -7.69
C LYS A 59 3.85 -6.85 -6.73
N LEU A 60 3.28 -5.73 -6.25
CA LEU A 60 3.90 -4.90 -5.23
C LEU A 60 3.88 -5.54 -3.82
N GLY A 61 3.18 -6.65 -3.65
CA GLY A 61 3.09 -7.35 -2.38
C GLY A 61 1.94 -6.92 -1.47
N VAL A 62 0.88 -6.34 -2.05
CA VAL A 62 -0.38 -6.06 -1.34
C VAL A 62 -1.10 -7.36 -1.04
N ASP A 63 -1.44 -7.57 0.24
CA ASP A 63 -2.14 -8.77 0.70
C ASP A 63 -3.64 -8.71 0.38
N LEU A 64 -4.23 -7.51 0.47
CA LEU A 64 -5.64 -7.26 0.18
C LEU A 64 -5.80 -6.14 -0.86
N PRO A 65 -5.70 -6.45 -2.17
CA PRO A 65 -6.00 -5.48 -3.21
C PRO A 65 -7.52 -5.31 -3.35
N ILE A 66 -7.96 -4.05 -3.31
CA ILE A 66 -9.38 -3.66 -3.36
C ILE A 66 -9.64 -2.94 -4.68
N ASP A 67 -10.54 -3.51 -5.48
CA ASP A 67 -11.03 -2.88 -6.70
C ASP A 67 -12.18 -1.93 -6.37
N TYR A 68 -11.89 -0.64 -6.27
CA TYR A 68 -12.92 0.35 -5.93
C TYR A 68 -13.95 0.56 -7.05
N THR A 69 -13.71 0.00 -8.25
CA THR A 69 -14.64 0.09 -9.38
C THR A 69 -15.66 -1.05 -9.41
N LYS A 70 -15.56 -1.99 -8.48
CA LYS A 70 -16.56 -3.04 -8.27
C LYS A 70 -17.33 -2.75 -7.00
N GLU A 71 -18.65 -2.90 -7.05
CA GLU A 71 -19.51 -2.83 -5.86
C GLU A 71 -19.24 -4.06 -4.97
N ASN A 72 -19.32 -3.86 -3.64
CA ASN A 72 -19.20 -4.93 -2.65
C ASN A 72 -20.52 -5.70 -2.51
#